data_AF-A0A8H4QNP1-F1
#
_entry.id   AF-A0A8H4QNP1-F1
#
_cell.length_a   1.000
_cell.length_b   1.000
_cell.length_c   1.000
_cell.angle_alpha   90.00
_cell.angle_beta   90.00
_cell.angle_gamma   90.00
#
_symmetry.space_group_name_H-M   'P 1'
#
loop_
_entity.id
_entity.type
_entity.pdbx_description
1 polymer ?
#
loop_
_entity_poly.entity_id
_entity_poly.type
_entity_poly.pdbx_seq_one_letter_code
_entity_poly.pdbx_strand_id
1 'polypeptide(L)'
;MRNYLEKLLKKANYNPLQDVLIHVGDIISKGPHQGSLDTLDFMTAHNVTGVRGNHDQQVVEWRGWLGWISTMPRAAKWLQNLEQRWNEAQSDDDEDDTTLEFWLRKARSSASREEKSFWKLVPEDWLLFDAHYAIARDMTDMHYQYLLKLPLRLYIPSAHTFIVHAGLLPYNPHYPPEDASKQPLARIPTLRFTEPSQEDRIEKLRNLQEIAILKDIPQNTDPWVTLNMRSVAKGKVKKKAKEGKPWSKIWNQHMKNCVGYGRHGAKAERPWSMEDIEDDDNGVEFDFDNFEMSSTKKMRLLCYPSTTIYGHAAARGLEVKRWSFGLDTGCVYEKKLTALVIGGKALKHGAEIIGFEEYHEGADQFTMAKEKKHIPFGDNALARTVSVRCRN
;
A
#
# COMPACT_ATOMS: atom_id res chain seq x y z
N MET A 1 7.76 17.72 -7.35
CA MET A 1 7.51 16.72 -6.28
C MET A 1 8.45 16.96 -5.09
N ARG A 2 9.77 16.99 -5.30
CA ARG A 2 10.80 17.33 -4.29
C ARG A 2 10.49 18.56 -3.44
N ASN A 3 10.16 19.68 -4.08
CA ASN A 3 9.75 20.93 -3.42
C ASN A 3 8.58 20.74 -2.41
N TYR A 4 7.58 19.93 -2.74
CA TYR A 4 6.48 19.61 -1.83
C TYR A 4 6.90 18.65 -0.73
N LEU A 5 7.79 17.70 -1.02
CA LEU A 5 8.36 16.80 -0.02
C LEU A 5 9.14 17.59 1.03
N GLU A 6 10.02 18.49 0.63
CA GLU A 6 10.78 19.35 1.56
C GLU A 6 9.85 20.21 2.43
N LYS A 7 8.80 20.80 1.84
CA LYS A 7 7.76 21.53 2.59
C LYS A 7 7.04 20.62 3.60
N LEU A 8 6.74 19.38 3.22
CA LEU A 8 6.09 18.40 4.09
C LEU A 8 6.99 18.01 5.26
N LEU A 9 8.26 17.70 4.99
CA LEU A 9 9.24 17.32 6.01
C LEU A 9 9.47 18.46 7.00
N LYS A 10 9.60 19.71 6.51
CA LYS A 10 9.66 20.90 7.36
C LYS A 10 8.41 21.03 8.24
N LYS A 11 7.20 20.89 7.66
CA LYS A 11 5.95 20.95 8.42
C LYS A 11 5.78 19.79 9.41
N ALA A 12 6.39 18.64 9.12
CA ALA A 12 6.41 17.49 10.01
C ALA A 12 7.41 17.66 11.17
N ASN A 13 8.31 18.64 11.10
CA ASN A 13 9.49 18.77 11.96
C ASN A 13 10.42 17.55 11.87
N TYR A 14 10.59 17.02 10.65
CA TYR A 14 11.44 15.86 10.39
C TYR A 14 12.91 16.18 10.70
N ASN A 15 13.55 15.30 11.47
CA ASN A 15 14.97 15.33 11.76
C ASN A 15 15.64 14.03 11.29
N PRO A 16 16.51 14.06 10.26
CA PRO A 16 17.13 12.84 9.71
C PRO A 16 18.05 12.11 10.69
N LEU A 17 18.45 12.74 11.82
CA LEU A 17 19.26 12.10 12.86
C LEU A 17 18.42 11.35 13.91
N GLN A 18 17.10 11.58 13.95
CA GLN A 18 16.20 11.03 14.98
C GLN A 18 15.02 10.28 14.39
N ASP A 19 14.62 10.63 13.17
CA ASP A 19 13.41 10.13 12.53
C ASP A 19 13.76 9.25 11.33
N VAL A 20 12.95 8.21 11.14
CA VAL A 20 13.01 7.35 9.96
C VAL A 20 11.93 7.78 8.97
N LEU A 21 12.32 8.06 7.72
CA LEU A 21 11.39 8.36 6.64
C LEU A 21 11.12 7.10 5.81
N ILE A 22 9.84 6.75 5.64
CA ILE A 22 9.41 5.59 4.85
C ILE A 22 8.32 6.03 3.85
N HIS A 23 8.52 5.76 2.55
CA HIS A 23 7.52 6.04 1.52
C HIS A 23 6.64 4.81 1.17
N VAL A 24 5.41 5.05 0.70
CA VAL A 24 4.43 4.00 0.32
C VAL A 24 4.45 3.62 -1.16
N GLY A 25 5.46 4.08 -1.90
CA GLY A 25 5.68 3.77 -3.33
C GLY A 25 5.01 4.77 -4.27
N ASP A 26 5.20 4.55 -5.57
CA ASP A 26 4.85 5.49 -6.65
C ASP A 26 5.47 6.87 -6.41
N ILE A 27 6.79 6.88 -6.21
CA ILE A 27 7.57 8.11 -5.99
C ILE A 27 7.98 8.79 -7.31
N ILE A 28 7.82 8.09 -8.43
CA ILE A 28 8.11 8.55 -9.80
C ILE A 28 6.93 8.33 -10.74
N SER A 29 6.99 8.93 -11.93
CA SER A 29 5.92 8.96 -12.94
C SER A 29 4.71 9.84 -12.54
N LYS A 30 3.79 10.06 -13.49
CA LYS A 30 2.57 10.91 -13.38
C LYS A 30 2.77 12.42 -13.11
N GLY A 31 3.95 12.85 -12.69
CA GLY A 31 4.36 14.25 -12.64
C GLY A 31 5.38 14.60 -13.75
N PRO A 32 5.96 15.81 -13.73
CA PRO A 32 7.03 16.20 -14.64
C PRO A 32 8.22 15.23 -14.58
N HIS A 33 8.84 14.96 -15.73
CA HIS A 33 9.99 14.05 -15.84
C HIS A 33 11.13 14.44 -14.88
N GLN A 34 11.59 15.68 -14.92
CA GLN A 34 12.64 16.19 -14.02
C GLN A 34 12.25 16.03 -12.55
N GLY A 35 10.97 16.22 -12.22
CA GLY A 35 10.48 16.06 -10.86
C GLY A 35 10.57 14.61 -10.34
N SER A 36 10.56 13.62 -11.23
CA SER A 36 10.81 12.21 -10.88
C SER A 36 12.29 11.97 -10.58
N LEU A 37 13.18 12.47 -11.43
CA LEU A 37 14.64 12.37 -11.22
C LEU A 37 15.08 13.08 -9.94
N ASP A 38 14.60 14.31 -9.70
CA ASP A 38 14.87 15.07 -8.47
C ASP A 38 14.41 14.33 -7.20
N THR A 39 13.33 13.56 -7.32
CA THR A 39 12.81 12.74 -6.21
C THR A 39 13.73 11.56 -5.97
N LEU A 40 14.19 10.86 -7.02
CA LEU A 40 15.16 9.77 -6.89
C LEU A 40 16.50 10.25 -6.30
N ASP A 41 16.98 11.42 -6.72
CA ASP A 41 18.16 12.07 -6.14
C ASP A 41 17.98 12.29 -4.65
N PHE A 42 16.85 12.87 -4.24
CA PHE A 42 16.56 13.09 -2.82
C PHE A 42 16.57 11.79 -2.03
N MET A 43 15.85 10.76 -2.49
CA MET A 43 15.73 9.49 -1.77
C MET A 43 17.09 8.78 -1.64
N THR A 44 17.87 8.79 -2.72
CA THR A 44 19.20 8.15 -2.75
C THR A 44 20.19 8.89 -1.86
N ALA A 45 20.22 10.23 -1.91
CA ALA A 45 21.14 11.05 -1.12
C ALA A 45 20.88 11.00 0.39
N HIS A 46 19.63 10.76 0.80
CA HIS A 46 19.22 10.72 2.20
C HIS A 46 19.00 9.30 2.74
N ASN A 47 19.33 8.26 1.95
CA ASN A 47 19.14 6.84 2.31
C ASN A 47 17.71 6.55 2.83
N VAL A 48 16.71 7.15 2.18
CA VAL A 48 15.30 6.95 2.53
C VAL A 48 14.90 5.53 2.15
N THR A 49 14.01 4.90 2.91
CA THR A 49 13.49 3.58 2.54
C THR A 49 11.99 3.64 2.22
N GLY A 50 11.43 2.53 1.77
CA GLY A 50 10.03 2.47 1.37
C GLY A 50 9.63 1.14 0.80
N VAL A 51 8.45 1.13 0.19
CA VAL A 51 8.01 0.03 -0.67
C VAL A 51 7.91 0.50 -2.10
N ARG A 52 8.11 -0.41 -3.05
CA ARG A 52 7.95 -0.14 -4.48
C ARG A 52 6.47 -0.09 -4.85
N GLY A 53 6.09 0.93 -5.63
CA GLY A 53 4.76 1.03 -6.25
C GLY A 53 4.70 0.49 -7.66
N ASN A 54 3.52 0.47 -8.27
CA ASN A 54 3.35 -0.08 -9.60
C ASN A 54 4.00 0.79 -10.69
N HIS A 55 4.05 2.11 -10.51
CA HIS A 55 4.77 3.01 -11.40
C HIS A 55 6.28 2.81 -11.26
N ASP A 56 6.78 2.70 -10.03
CA ASP A 56 8.19 2.42 -9.76
C ASP A 56 8.62 1.08 -10.40
N GLN A 57 7.78 0.05 -10.30
CA GLN A 57 8.02 -1.27 -10.89
C GLN A 57 8.13 -1.22 -12.42
N GLN A 58 7.23 -0.50 -13.10
CA GLN A 58 7.29 -0.35 -14.56
C GLN A 58 8.59 0.33 -15.03
N VAL A 59 9.09 1.33 -14.28
CA VAL A 59 10.36 1.98 -14.61
C VAL A 59 11.55 1.02 -14.43
N VAL A 60 11.54 0.21 -13.36
CA VAL A 60 12.56 -0.84 -13.15
C VAL A 60 12.59 -1.83 -14.32
N GLU A 61 11.42 -2.25 -14.79
CA GLU A 61 11.30 -3.16 -15.92
C GLU A 61 11.82 -2.52 -17.21
N TRP A 62 11.43 -1.28 -17.49
CA TRP A 62 11.97 -0.52 -18.63
C TRP A 62 13.49 -0.38 -18.57
N ARG A 63 14.06 -0.09 -17.40
CA ARG A 63 15.52 0.03 -17.23
C ARG A 63 16.23 -1.29 -17.51
N GLY A 64 15.67 -2.40 -17.04
CA GLY A 64 16.17 -3.74 -17.36
C GLY A 64 16.13 -4.05 -18.85
N TRP A 65 15.01 -3.72 -19.52
CA TRP A 65 14.86 -3.91 -20.97
C TRP A 65 15.84 -3.05 -21.77
N LEU A 66 16.00 -1.77 -21.42
CA LEU A 66 16.98 -0.88 -22.03
C LEU A 66 18.40 -1.42 -21.89
N GLY A 67 18.75 -1.92 -20.69
CA GLY A 67 20.01 -2.61 -20.44
C GLY A 67 20.21 -3.80 -21.37
N TRP A 68 19.21 -4.66 -21.52
CA TRP A 68 19.27 -5.81 -22.42
C TRP A 68 19.41 -5.42 -23.90
N ILE A 69 18.57 -4.49 -24.39
CA ILE A 69 18.63 -4.01 -25.78
C ILE A 69 19.99 -3.39 -26.11
N SER A 70 20.60 -2.67 -25.16
CA SER A 70 21.91 -2.05 -25.34
C SER A 70 23.03 -3.07 -25.62
N THR A 71 22.86 -4.34 -25.22
CA THR A 71 23.82 -5.42 -25.50
C THR A 71 23.78 -5.93 -26.94
N MET A 72 22.76 -5.54 -27.72
CA MET A 72 22.57 -5.97 -29.11
C MET A 72 22.82 -4.80 -30.07
N PRO A 73 23.99 -4.71 -30.74
CA PRO A 73 24.38 -3.52 -31.50
C PRO A 73 23.35 -3.05 -32.55
N ARG A 74 22.74 -4.00 -33.28
CA ARG A 74 21.72 -3.67 -34.30
C ARG A 74 20.41 -3.18 -33.67
N ALA A 75 19.97 -3.78 -32.57
CA ALA A 75 18.76 -3.37 -31.85
C ALA A 75 18.97 -2.03 -31.14
N ALA A 76 20.13 -1.82 -30.52
CA ALA A 76 20.51 -0.55 -29.90
C ALA A 76 20.51 0.60 -30.91
N LYS A 77 21.12 0.38 -32.10
CA LYS A 77 21.11 1.36 -33.20
C LYS A 77 19.69 1.62 -33.72
N TRP A 78 18.87 0.59 -33.85
CA TRP A 78 17.46 0.74 -34.21
C TRP A 78 16.70 1.61 -33.21
N LEU A 79 16.87 1.36 -31.90
CA LEU A 79 16.19 2.12 -30.85
C LEU A 79 16.62 3.60 -30.88
N GLN A 80 17.92 3.88 -31.05
CA GLN A 80 18.43 5.25 -31.20
C GLN A 80 17.82 5.97 -32.40
N ASN A 81 17.77 5.30 -33.56
CA ASN A 81 17.15 5.86 -34.77
C ASN A 81 15.64 6.10 -34.58
N LEU A 82 14.95 5.20 -33.87
CA LEU A 82 13.53 5.33 -33.59
C LEU A 82 13.25 6.49 -32.64
N GLU A 83 14.08 6.67 -31.61
CA GLU A 83 14.03 7.79 -30.66
C GLU A 83 14.29 9.12 -31.37
N GLN A 84 15.28 9.18 -32.27
CA GLN A 84 15.54 10.36 -33.09
C GLN A 84 14.32 10.74 -33.94
N ARG A 85 13.73 9.78 -34.65
CA ARG A 85 12.53 10.02 -35.46
C ARG A 85 11.33 10.48 -34.63
N TRP A 86 11.22 10.01 -33.38
CA TRP A 86 10.18 10.47 -32.47
C TRP A 86 10.41 11.93 -32.08
N ASN A 87 11.63 12.29 -31.71
CA ASN A 87 11.99 13.67 -31.36
C ASN A 87 11.77 14.64 -32.52
N GLU A 88 12.13 14.25 -33.74
CA GLU A 88 11.86 15.03 -34.96
C GLU A 88 10.35 15.23 -35.17
N ALA A 89 9.55 14.17 -35.02
CA ALA A 89 8.09 14.25 -35.14
C ALA A 89 7.42 15.10 -34.05
N GLN A 90 8.08 15.32 -32.91
CA GLN A 90 7.61 16.24 -31.86
C GLN A 90 8.00 17.70 -32.12
N SER A 91 9.01 17.93 -32.96
CA SER A 91 9.52 19.28 -33.27
C SER A 91 8.87 19.92 -34.50
N ASP A 92 8.24 19.12 -35.37
CA ASP A 92 7.46 19.63 -36.49
C ASP A 92 6.16 20.24 -35.95
N ASP A 93 6.00 21.57 -36.12
CA ASP A 93 4.82 22.38 -35.76
C ASP A 93 3.53 22.01 -36.54
N ASP A 94 3.52 20.87 -37.24
CA ASP A 94 2.34 20.41 -37.97
C ASP A 94 1.26 19.96 -36.97
N GLU A 95 0.16 20.70 -36.99
CA GLU A 95 -1.07 20.63 -36.19
C GLU A 95 -1.78 19.25 -36.08
N ASP A 96 -1.18 18.17 -36.61
CA ASP A 96 -1.73 16.83 -36.48
C ASP A 96 -1.32 16.24 -35.12
N ASP A 97 -2.16 16.47 -34.11
CA ASP A 97 -2.11 15.96 -32.73
C ASP A 97 -2.04 14.42 -32.69
N THR A 98 -0.91 13.89 -33.16
CA THR A 98 -0.68 12.46 -33.28
C THR A 98 -0.17 11.95 -31.95
N THR A 99 -1.08 11.32 -31.21
CA THR A 99 -0.75 10.68 -29.94
C THR A 99 0.45 9.73 -30.10
N LEU A 100 1.28 9.60 -29.05
CA LEU A 100 2.42 8.68 -29.03
C LEU A 100 2.02 7.26 -29.49
N GLU A 101 0.88 6.76 -29.01
CA GLU A 101 0.35 5.45 -29.41
C GLU A 101 0.09 5.36 -30.91
N PHE A 102 -0.51 6.39 -31.50
CA PHE A 102 -0.77 6.44 -32.94
C PHE A 102 0.54 6.47 -33.73
N TRP A 103 1.50 7.29 -33.32
CA TRP A 103 2.81 7.39 -33.96
C TRP A 103 3.55 6.06 -33.91
N LEU A 104 3.62 5.41 -32.75
CA LEU A 104 4.26 4.10 -32.59
C LEU A 104 3.59 3.03 -33.45
N ARG A 105 2.25 3.03 -33.54
CA ARG A 105 1.50 2.13 -34.41
C ARG A 105 1.88 2.32 -35.88
N LYS A 106 1.99 3.58 -36.34
CA LYS A 106 2.43 3.93 -37.69
C LYS A 106 3.87 3.45 -37.92
N ALA A 107 4.79 3.79 -37.02
CA ALA A 107 6.19 3.39 -37.09
C ALA A 107 6.38 1.86 -37.13
N ARG A 108 5.59 1.11 -36.36
CA ARG A 108 5.59 -0.36 -36.37
C ARG A 108 5.03 -0.94 -37.67
N SER A 109 3.98 -0.33 -38.23
CA SER A 109 3.36 -0.79 -39.48
C SER A 109 4.26 -0.57 -40.70
N SER A 110 4.99 0.56 -40.74
CA SER A 110 5.91 0.93 -41.81
C SER A 110 7.32 0.36 -41.63
N ALA A 111 7.56 -0.42 -40.57
CA ALA A 111 8.86 -0.97 -40.25
C ALA A 111 9.35 -1.96 -41.33
N SER A 112 10.65 -1.91 -41.62
CA SER A 112 11.31 -2.90 -42.47
C SER A 112 11.23 -4.31 -41.89
N ARG A 113 11.56 -5.33 -42.68
CA ARG A 113 11.56 -6.73 -42.21
C ARG A 113 12.50 -6.93 -41.01
N GLU A 114 13.63 -6.23 -40.99
CA GLU A 114 14.57 -6.26 -39.87
C GLU A 114 14.00 -5.56 -38.64
N GLU A 115 13.50 -4.34 -38.77
CA GLU A 115 12.93 -3.60 -37.63
C GLU A 115 11.74 -4.33 -37.02
N LYS A 116 10.91 -5.00 -37.82
CA LYS A 116 9.83 -5.88 -37.32
C LYS A 116 10.33 -6.97 -36.39
N SER A 117 11.58 -7.42 -36.50
CA SER A 117 12.17 -8.36 -35.56
C SER A 117 12.51 -7.70 -34.22
N PHE A 118 12.97 -6.44 -34.22
CA PHE A 118 13.24 -5.69 -33.00
C PHE A 118 11.96 -5.22 -32.29
N TRP A 119 10.93 -4.84 -33.04
CA TRP A 119 9.60 -4.56 -32.48
C TRP A 119 8.97 -5.73 -31.72
N LYS A 120 9.36 -6.98 -32.03
CA LYS A 120 8.93 -8.17 -31.26
C LYS A 120 9.64 -8.32 -29.91
N LEU A 121 10.73 -7.59 -29.70
CA LEU A 121 11.45 -7.57 -28.43
C LEU A 121 10.83 -6.58 -27.43
N VAL A 122 9.97 -5.66 -27.90
CA VAL A 122 9.18 -4.77 -27.04
C VAL A 122 7.98 -5.57 -26.53
N PRO A 123 7.73 -5.63 -25.20
CA PRO A 123 6.52 -6.25 -24.66
C PRO A 123 5.24 -5.62 -25.23
N GLU A 124 4.18 -6.42 -25.39
CA GLU A 124 2.98 -5.99 -26.14
C GLU A 124 2.26 -4.78 -25.51
N ASP A 125 2.23 -4.70 -24.18
CA ASP A 125 1.54 -3.64 -23.42
C ASP A 125 2.45 -2.43 -23.09
N TRP A 126 3.63 -2.35 -23.71
CA TRP A 126 4.62 -1.31 -23.40
C TRP A 126 4.67 -0.25 -24.49
N LEU A 127 4.65 1.02 -24.08
CA LEU A 127 4.75 2.17 -24.96
C LEU A 127 6.15 2.77 -24.87
N LEU A 128 6.95 2.58 -25.92
CA LEU A 128 8.25 3.27 -26.04
C LEU A 128 8.05 4.78 -25.96
N PHE A 129 9.00 5.49 -25.34
CA PHE A 129 8.98 6.94 -25.18
C PHE A 129 7.87 7.50 -24.29
N ASP A 130 7.13 6.63 -23.57
CA ASP A 130 6.24 7.10 -22.52
C ASP A 130 7.03 7.67 -21.33
N ALA A 131 6.29 8.21 -20.35
CA ALA A 131 6.91 8.82 -19.18
C ALA A 131 7.79 7.83 -18.38
N HIS A 132 7.42 6.54 -18.34
CA HIS A 132 8.18 5.53 -17.61
C HIS A 132 9.46 5.15 -18.35
N TYR A 133 9.38 5.00 -19.68
CA TYR A 133 10.52 4.82 -20.55
C TYR A 133 11.52 5.96 -20.37
N ALA A 134 11.05 7.22 -20.44
CA ALA A 134 11.91 8.39 -20.32
C ALA A 134 12.66 8.38 -18.98
N ILE A 135 11.95 8.15 -17.86
CA ILE A 135 12.59 8.08 -16.54
C ILE A 135 13.62 6.93 -16.48
N ALA A 136 13.31 5.76 -17.05
CA ALA A 136 14.24 4.62 -17.11
C ALA A 136 15.47 4.90 -17.98
N ARG A 137 15.29 5.70 -19.04
CA ARG A 137 16.34 6.09 -19.98
C ARG A 137 17.36 7.02 -19.34
N ASP A 138 16.90 7.95 -18.50
CA ASP A 138 17.70 9.04 -17.94
C ASP A 138 18.15 8.82 -16.50
N MET A 139 17.56 7.83 -15.80
CA MET A 139 18.00 7.50 -14.44
C MET A 139 19.44 6.98 -14.39
N THR A 140 20.11 7.28 -13.29
CA THR A 140 21.46 6.77 -12.99
C THR A 140 21.41 5.32 -12.51
N ASP A 141 22.55 4.63 -12.53
CA ASP A 141 22.63 3.29 -11.93
C ASP A 141 22.36 3.30 -10.43
N MET A 142 22.72 4.39 -9.72
CA MET A 142 22.39 4.59 -8.31
C MET A 142 20.88 4.63 -8.08
N HIS A 143 20.14 5.35 -8.93
CA HIS A 143 18.67 5.39 -8.87
C HIS A 143 18.06 4.02 -9.14
N TYR A 144 18.58 3.29 -10.13
CA TYR A 144 18.11 1.95 -10.45
C TYR A 144 18.35 0.98 -9.29
N GLN A 145 19.55 1.00 -8.71
CA GLN A 145 19.88 0.18 -7.54
C GLN A 145 19.05 0.54 -6.31
N TYR A 146 18.74 1.82 -6.11
CA TYR A 146 17.80 2.27 -5.09
C TYR A 146 16.44 1.59 -5.25
N LEU A 147 15.82 1.68 -6.44
CA LEU A 147 14.51 1.08 -6.70
C LEU A 147 14.55 -0.45 -6.55
N LEU A 148 15.62 -1.11 -7.00
CA LEU A 148 15.82 -2.56 -6.85
C LEU A 148 15.85 -3.02 -5.39
N LYS A 149 16.41 -2.22 -4.49
CA LYS A 149 16.49 -2.53 -3.05
C LYS A 149 15.17 -2.37 -2.31
N LEU A 150 14.20 -1.63 -2.86
CA LEU A 150 12.90 -1.45 -2.23
C LEU A 150 12.10 -2.77 -2.24
N PRO A 151 11.63 -3.27 -1.08
CA PRO A 151 10.74 -4.41 -1.02
C PRO A 151 9.33 -4.04 -1.54
N LEU A 152 8.53 -5.05 -1.88
CA LEU A 152 7.10 -4.84 -2.21
C LEU A 152 6.23 -4.69 -0.96
N ARG A 153 6.70 -5.20 0.18
CA ARG A 153 6.01 -5.23 1.47
C ARG A 153 7.06 -5.05 2.56
N LEU A 154 6.82 -4.14 3.49
CA LEU A 154 7.70 -3.91 4.63
C LEU A 154 6.90 -4.18 5.90
N TYR A 155 7.47 -4.94 6.81
CA TYR A 155 6.86 -5.30 8.08
C TYR A 155 7.72 -4.78 9.22
N ILE A 156 7.09 -4.11 10.18
CA ILE A 156 7.71 -3.50 11.35
C ILE A 156 7.18 -4.25 12.57
N PRO A 157 7.90 -5.29 13.06
CA PRO A 157 7.41 -6.16 14.13
C PRO A 157 7.08 -5.40 15.41
N SER A 158 7.98 -4.51 15.85
CA SER A 158 7.81 -3.71 17.08
C SER A 158 6.61 -2.76 17.05
N ALA A 159 6.02 -2.52 15.87
CA ALA A 159 4.83 -1.71 15.70
C ALA A 159 3.62 -2.51 15.19
N HIS A 160 3.74 -3.84 15.01
CA HIS A 160 2.72 -4.70 14.42
C HIS A 160 2.10 -4.08 13.15
N THR A 161 2.97 -3.56 12.28
CA THR A 161 2.57 -2.70 11.16
C THR A 161 3.15 -3.18 9.84
N PHE A 162 2.32 -3.17 8.80
CA PHE A 162 2.70 -3.41 7.42
C PHE A 162 2.66 -2.11 6.63
N ILE A 163 3.68 -1.88 5.81
CA ILE A 163 3.72 -0.84 4.79
C ILE A 163 3.67 -1.55 3.43
N VAL A 164 2.69 -1.17 2.61
CA VAL A 164 2.42 -1.78 1.30
C VAL A 164 1.99 -0.71 0.31
N HIS A 165 2.20 -0.92 -0.98
CA HIS A 165 1.76 0.07 -1.97
C HIS A 165 0.23 0.03 -2.18
N ALA A 166 -0.29 -1.07 -2.74
CA ALA A 166 -1.71 -1.15 -3.09
C ALA A 166 -2.56 -1.87 -2.04
N GLY A 167 -2.00 -2.87 -1.33
CA GLY A 167 -2.67 -3.47 -0.18
C GLY A 167 -2.14 -4.84 0.25
N LEU A 168 -2.76 -5.36 1.32
CA LEU A 168 -2.51 -6.68 1.90
C LEU A 168 -3.84 -7.30 2.34
N LEU A 169 -4.06 -8.59 2.10
CA LEU A 169 -5.25 -9.30 2.57
C LEU A 169 -5.03 -9.87 3.97
N PRO A 170 -6.03 -9.78 4.87
CA PRO A 170 -5.92 -10.36 6.22
C PRO A 170 -6.22 -11.87 6.27
N TYR A 171 -6.80 -12.44 5.21
CA TYR A 171 -7.11 -13.86 5.08
C TYR A 171 -7.14 -14.26 3.59
N ASN A 172 -7.09 -15.57 3.28
CA ASN A 172 -7.27 -16.08 1.94
C ASN A 172 -8.77 -16.07 1.58
N PRO A 173 -9.20 -15.27 0.58
CA PRO A 173 -10.61 -15.05 0.27
C PRO A 173 -11.35 -16.25 -0.36
N HIS A 174 -10.67 -17.38 -0.57
CA HIS A 174 -11.30 -18.64 -1.02
C HIS A 174 -11.85 -19.50 0.11
N TYR A 175 -11.53 -19.19 1.37
CA TYR A 175 -11.98 -19.93 2.54
C TYR A 175 -12.70 -19.00 3.52
N PRO A 176 -13.56 -19.53 4.41
CA PRO A 176 -14.12 -18.76 5.52
C PRO A 176 -13.00 -18.09 6.35
N PRO A 177 -13.17 -16.83 6.78
CA PRO A 177 -12.16 -16.13 7.58
C PRO A 177 -11.86 -16.79 8.93
N GLU A 178 -12.79 -17.56 9.47
CA GLU A 178 -12.70 -18.30 10.74
C GLU A 178 -12.10 -19.71 10.63
N ASP A 179 -11.79 -20.18 9.42
CA ASP A 179 -11.21 -21.51 9.21
C ASP A 179 -9.77 -21.58 9.75
N ALA A 180 -9.61 -22.04 10.98
CA ALA A 180 -8.32 -22.19 11.68
C ALA A 180 -7.32 -23.08 10.94
N SER A 181 -7.76 -23.97 10.05
CA SER A 181 -6.86 -24.83 9.27
C SER A 181 -6.24 -24.09 8.08
N LYS A 182 -6.94 -23.07 7.56
CA LYS A 182 -6.57 -22.33 6.34
C LYS A 182 -6.14 -20.88 6.58
N GLN A 183 -6.55 -20.28 7.70
CA GLN A 183 -6.36 -18.85 7.94
C GLN A 183 -5.36 -18.59 9.07
N PRO A 184 -4.33 -17.74 8.83
CA PRO A 184 -3.32 -17.47 9.84
C PRO A 184 -3.89 -16.78 11.08
N LEU A 185 -4.86 -15.88 10.89
CA LEU A 185 -5.45 -15.10 11.98
C LEU A 185 -6.53 -15.85 12.78
N ALA A 186 -6.99 -17.02 12.30
CA ALA A 186 -7.99 -17.83 12.99
C ALA A 186 -7.38 -18.85 13.96
N ARG A 187 -6.05 -18.94 14.05
CA ARG A 187 -5.33 -19.88 14.93
C ARG A 187 -4.16 -19.24 15.65
N ILE A 188 -3.81 -19.79 16.81
CA ILE A 188 -2.61 -19.43 17.56
C ILE A 188 -1.41 -20.20 16.96
N PRO A 189 -0.31 -19.51 16.56
CA PRO A 189 0.89 -20.18 16.07
C PRO A 189 1.56 -21.06 17.15
N THR A 190 2.31 -22.09 16.71
CA THR A 190 3.08 -22.94 17.61
C THR A 190 4.48 -22.36 17.85
N LEU A 191 4.87 -22.12 19.11
CA LEU A 191 6.23 -21.78 19.49
C LEU A 191 7.07 -23.06 19.63
N ARG A 192 8.26 -23.09 19.02
CA ARG A 192 9.15 -24.27 19.01
C ARG A 192 10.27 -24.22 20.07
N PHE A 193 10.34 -23.18 20.92
CA PHE A 193 11.46 -22.98 21.87
C PHE A 193 11.01 -22.42 23.23
N THR A 194 11.89 -22.55 24.23
CA THR A 194 11.80 -22.28 25.70
C THR A 194 10.81 -21.20 26.14
N GLU A 195 10.10 -21.50 27.24
CA GLU A 195 9.10 -20.67 27.93
C GLU A 195 9.62 -19.23 28.18
N PRO A 196 9.23 -18.26 27.32
CA PRO A 196 9.56 -16.85 27.53
C PRO A 196 8.71 -16.30 28.69
N SER A 197 8.99 -15.06 29.11
CA SER A 197 7.99 -14.31 29.88
C SER A 197 6.65 -14.24 29.11
N GLN A 198 5.53 -14.04 29.80
CA GLN A 198 4.21 -14.01 29.15
C GLN A 198 4.10 -12.90 28.08
N GLU A 199 4.70 -11.73 28.32
CA GLU A 199 4.74 -10.63 27.35
C GLU A 199 5.61 -10.99 26.13
N ASP A 200 6.82 -11.53 26.37
CA ASP A 200 7.69 -12.01 25.29
C ASP A 200 7.02 -13.11 24.46
N ARG A 201 6.16 -13.91 25.08
CA ARG A 201 5.40 -14.97 24.42
C ARG A 201 4.33 -14.39 23.49
N ILE A 202 3.54 -13.41 23.94
CA ILE A 202 2.51 -12.77 23.11
C ILE A 202 3.17 -12.11 21.89
N GLU A 203 4.23 -11.35 22.11
CA GLU A 203 4.98 -10.66 21.06
C GLU A 203 5.49 -11.65 19.99
N LYS A 204 6.12 -12.74 20.42
CA LYS A 204 6.60 -13.79 19.51
C LYS A 204 5.47 -14.45 18.72
N LEU A 205 4.33 -14.73 19.36
CA LEU A 205 3.16 -15.32 18.70
C LEU A 205 2.57 -14.37 17.66
N ARG A 206 2.43 -13.08 17.99
CA ARG A 206 1.97 -12.06 17.04
C ARG A 206 2.88 -12.00 15.83
N ASN A 207 4.19 -11.94 16.06
CA ASN A 207 5.18 -11.87 14.99
C ASN A 207 5.10 -13.10 14.06
N LEU A 208 4.91 -14.30 14.61
CA LEU A 208 4.68 -15.50 13.79
C LEU A 208 3.38 -15.42 12.97
N GLN A 209 2.30 -14.92 13.57
CA GLN A 209 1.00 -14.80 12.91
C GLN A 209 1.05 -13.75 11.78
N GLU A 210 1.73 -12.63 12.01
CA GLU A 210 1.94 -11.55 11.05
C GLU A 210 2.85 -11.97 9.90
N ILE A 211 3.89 -12.76 10.17
CA ILE A 211 4.69 -13.42 9.13
C ILE A 211 3.82 -14.38 8.30
N ALA A 212 2.90 -15.10 8.93
CA ALA A 212 1.98 -16.00 8.23
C ALA A 212 0.98 -15.23 7.33
N ILE A 213 0.55 -14.01 7.69
CA ILE A 213 -0.22 -13.14 6.78
C ILE A 213 0.59 -12.90 5.48
N LEU A 214 1.90 -12.66 5.59
CA LEU A 214 2.75 -12.38 4.43
C LEU A 214 3.07 -13.62 3.58
N LYS A 215 3.11 -14.81 4.17
CA LYS A 215 3.62 -16.04 3.53
C LYS A 215 2.52 -17.05 3.18
N ASP A 216 1.53 -17.22 4.05
CA ASP A 216 0.56 -18.30 3.96
C ASP A 216 -0.68 -17.90 3.15
N ILE A 217 -0.89 -16.60 2.92
CA ILE A 217 -1.95 -16.08 2.05
C ILE A 217 -1.39 -15.92 0.63
N PRO A 218 -1.80 -16.77 -0.35
CA PRO A 218 -1.17 -16.80 -1.67
C PRO A 218 -1.19 -15.44 -2.39
N GLN A 219 -2.30 -14.71 -2.26
CA GLN A 219 -2.46 -13.39 -2.87
C GLN A 219 -1.46 -12.37 -2.33
N ASN A 220 -1.03 -12.49 -1.07
CA ASN A 220 -0.04 -11.59 -0.50
C ASN A 220 1.38 -11.89 -1.02
N THR A 221 1.63 -13.10 -1.55
CA THR A 221 2.91 -13.49 -2.17
C THR A 221 3.01 -13.10 -3.64
N ASP A 222 1.89 -12.78 -4.28
CA ASP A 222 1.83 -12.35 -5.67
C ASP A 222 2.20 -10.86 -5.82
N PRO A 223 3.31 -10.53 -6.51
CA PRO A 223 3.71 -9.14 -6.75
C PRO A 223 2.62 -8.30 -7.40
N TRP A 224 1.89 -8.86 -8.39
CA TRP A 224 0.86 -8.14 -9.11
C TRP A 224 -0.26 -7.70 -8.17
N VAL A 225 -0.68 -8.57 -7.25
CA VAL A 225 -1.70 -8.25 -6.24
C VAL A 225 -1.23 -7.12 -5.33
N THR A 226 -0.03 -7.23 -4.75
CA THR A 226 0.49 -6.24 -3.78
C THR A 226 0.70 -4.86 -4.39
N LEU A 227 0.90 -4.80 -5.71
CA LEU A 227 1.10 -3.58 -6.49
C LEU A 227 -0.19 -3.01 -7.10
N ASN A 228 -1.26 -3.79 -7.25
CA ASN A 228 -2.44 -3.36 -8.02
C ASN A 228 -3.80 -3.52 -7.31
N MET A 229 -3.86 -4.15 -6.14
CA MET A 229 -5.13 -4.43 -5.47
C MET A 229 -5.89 -3.16 -5.06
N ARG A 230 -7.19 -3.13 -5.34
CA ARG A 230 -8.11 -2.11 -4.80
C ARG A 230 -9.29 -2.70 -4.05
N SER A 231 -9.82 -3.81 -4.53
CA SER A 231 -10.99 -4.48 -3.94
C SER A 231 -10.90 -5.99 -4.10
N VAL A 232 -11.80 -6.69 -3.41
CA VAL A 232 -11.98 -8.14 -3.52
C VAL A 232 -13.44 -8.43 -3.87
N ALA A 233 -13.65 -9.30 -4.86
CA ALA A 233 -14.96 -9.74 -5.30
C ALA A 233 -14.93 -11.24 -5.61
N LYS A 234 -15.87 -12.01 -5.05
CA LYS A 234 -16.03 -13.45 -5.34
C LYS A 234 -14.70 -14.23 -5.22
N GLY A 235 -13.98 -14.04 -4.12
CA GLY A 235 -12.69 -14.70 -3.88
C GLY A 235 -11.49 -14.12 -4.64
N LYS A 236 -11.70 -13.15 -5.55
CA LYS A 236 -10.65 -12.63 -6.45
C LYS A 236 -10.29 -11.18 -6.15
N VAL A 237 -8.99 -10.90 -6.19
CA VAL A 237 -8.45 -9.53 -6.13
C VAL A 237 -8.80 -8.80 -7.42
N LYS A 238 -9.15 -7.52 -7.30
CA LYS A 238 -9.53 -6.64 -8.40
C LYS A 238 -8.70 -5.36 -8.38
N LYS A 239 -8.27 -4.94 -9.58
CA LYS A 239 -7.56 -3.67 -9.82
C LYS A 239 -8.51 -2.46 -9.82
N LYS A 240 -9.81 -2.66 -10.06
CA LYS A 240 -10.80 -1.58 -10.11
C LYS A 240 -11.56 -1.46 -8.79
N ALA A 241 -11.61 -0.26 -8.22
CA ALA A 241 -12.25 -0.01 -6.93
C ALA A 241 -13.77 -0.29 -6.90
N LYS A 242 -14.46 -0.19 -8.03
CA LYS A 242 -15.91 -0.44 -8.15
C LYS A 242 -16.26 -1.93 -8.22
N GLU A 243 -15.27 -2.80 -8.45
CA GLU A 243 -15.49 -4.25 -8.56
C GLU A 243 -15.32 -4.92 -7.19
N GLY A 244 -16.32 -4.77 -6.32
CA GLY A 244 -16.39 -5.46 -5.03
C GLY A 244 -16.04 -4.60 -3.82
N LYS A 245 -15.65 -5.26 -2.72
CA LYS A 245 -15.42 -4.59 -1.44
C LYS A 245 -13.98 -4.08 -1.35
N PRO A 246 -13.74 -2.80 -1.01
CA PRO A 246 -12.39 -2.28 -0.82
C PRO A 246 -11.61 -3.11 0.20
N TRP A 247 -10.39 -3.50 -0.14
CA TRP A 247 -9.59 -4.39 0.72
C TRP A 247 -9.33 -3.76 2.10
N SER A 248 -9.17 -2.43 2.18
CA SER A 248 -8.95 -1.75 3.46
C SER A 248 -10.17 -1.83 4.38
N LYS A 249 -11.39 -1.90 3.82
CA LYS A 249 -12.60 -2.19 4.63
C LYS A 249 -12.58 -3.62 5.15
N ILE A 250 -12.15 -4.58 4.33
CA ILE A 250 -11.98 -5.99 4.73
C ILE A 250 -10.95 -6.09 5.86
N TRP A 251 -9.79 -5.43 5.73
CA TRP A 251 -8.75 -5.37 6.74
C TRP A 251 -9.29 -4.90 8.09
N ASN A 252 -9.91 -3.73 8.15
CA ASN A 252 -10.40 -3.18 9.42
C ASN A 252 -11.51 -4.04 10.06
N GLN A 253 -12.41 -4.60 9.25
CA GLN A 253 -13.42 -5.51 9.78
C GLN A 253 -12.78 -6.75 10.41
N HIS A 254 -11.75 -7.32 9.77
CA HIS A 254 -11.05 -8.48 10.28
C HIS A 254 -10.31 -8.17 11.58
N MET A 255 -9.60 -7.04 11.63
CA MET A 255 -8.88 -6.60 12.83
C MET A 255 -9.81 -6.30 14.01
N LYS A 256 -11.05 -5.83 13.76
CA LYS A 256 -12.08 -5.64 14.81
C LYS A 256 -12.47 -6.95 15.51
N ASN A 257 -12.29 -8.09 14.84
CA ASN A 257 -12.69 -9.40 15.35
C ASN A 257 -11.55 -10.15 16.07
N CYS A 258 -10.35 -9.57 16.14
CA CYS A 258 -9.22 -10.13 16.89
C CYS A 258 -9.45 -9.98 18.40
N VAL A 259 -9.47 -11.09 19.15
CA VAL A 259 -9.76 -11.12 20.60
C VAL A 259 -8.54 -11.48 21.48
N GLY A 260 -7.36 -11.62 20.89
CA GLY A 260 -6.13 -12.03 21.56
C GLY A 260 -5.99 -13.54 21.76
N TYR A 261 -5.02 -13.94 22.60
CA TYR A 261 -4.62 -15.33 22.83
C TYR A 261 -5.08 -15.91 24.20
N GLY A 262 -5.98 -15.23 24.92
CA GLY A 262 -6.43 -15.62 26.28
C GLY A 262 -7.31 -16.87 26.34
N ARG A 263 -7.73 -17.29 27.55
CA ARG A 263 -8.48 -18.55 27.81
C ARG A 263 -9.79 -18.71 27.02
N HIS A 264 -10.43 -17.62 26.58
CA HIS A 264 -11.61 -17.68 25.69
C HIS A 264 -11.26 -18.03 24.23
N GLY A 265 -9.98 -18.00 23.88
CA GLY A 265 -9.48 -18.38 22.57
C GLY A 265 -8.92 -19.80 22.47
N ALA A 266 -8.56 -20.40 23.61
CA ALA A 266 -7.90 -21.70 23.65
C ALA A 266 -8.86 -22.90 23.85
N LYS A 267 -10.15 -22.68 24.11
CA LYS A 267 -11.16 -23.76 24.26
C LYS A 267 -11.94 -24.06 22.97
N ALA A 268 -11.32 -23.95 21.80
CA ALA A 268 -11.98 -24.25 20.51
C ALA A 268 -12.17 -25.76 20.22
N GLU A 269 -12.14 -26.64 21.24
CA GLU A 269 -12.39 -28.08 21.08
C GLU A 269 -13.80 -28.53 21.51
N ARG A 270 -14.66 -27.63 22.02
CA ARG A 270 -16.07 -27.96 22.32
C ARG A 270 -17.01 -26.83 21.89
N PRO A 271 -18.23 -27.13 21.40
CA PRO A 271 -19.27 -26.12 21.23
C PRO A 271 -19.54 -25.43 22.58
N TRP A 272 -19.58 -24.10 22.56
CA TRP A 272 -19.86 -23.26 23.73
C TRP A 272 -21.19 -23.66 24.41
N SER A 273 -21.19 -23.82 25.73
CA SER A 273 -22.42 -23.97 26.53
C SER A 273 -22.99 -22.59 26.88
N MET A 274 -24.26 -22.55 27.25
CA MET A 274 -24.99 -21.32 27.62
C MET A 274 -24.34 -20.54 28.78
N GLU A 275 -23.57 -21.25 29.61
CA GLU A 275 -22.89 -20.70 30.79
C GLU A 275 -21.73 -19.75 30.43
N ASP A 276 -21.11 -19.87 29.24
CA ASP A 276 -20.02 -18.98 28.81
C ASP A 276 -20.52 -17.61 28.29
N ILE A 277 -21.83 -17.40 28.19
CA ILE A 277 -22.48 -16.17 27.68
C ILE A 277 -22.85 -15.21 28.81
N GLU A 278 -22.95 -15.69 30.06
CA GLU A 278 -23.46 -14.90 31.19
C GLU A 278 -22.43 -13.96 31.83
N ASP A 279 -21.15 -14.04 31.46
CA ASP A 279 -20.07 -13.21 32.05
C ASP A 279 -19.79 -11.89 31.31
N ASP A 280 -20.57 -11.53 30.27
CA ASP A 280 -20.44 -10.26 29.54
C ASP A 280 -21.64 -9.33 29.84
N ASP A 281 -21.88 -9.06 31.14
CA ASP A 281 -22.81 -8.01 31.58
C ASP A 281 -22.13 -6.64 31.45
N ASN A 282 -22.14 -6.11 30.23
CA ASN A 282 -22.14 -4.66 30.02
C ASN A 282 -23.55 -4.28 29.56
N GLY A 283 -24.39 -3.98 30.55
CA GLY A 283 -25.79 -3.65 30.40
C GLY A 283 -26.10 -2.67 29.27
N VAL A 284 -27.04 -3.10 28.43
CA VAL A 284 -27.87 -2.22 27.62
C VAL A 284 -29.30 -2.70 27.82
N GLU A 285 -30.10 -1.95 28.59
CA GLU A 285 -31.55 -2.13 28.66
C GLU A 285 -32.13 -2.04 27.24
N PHE A 286 -32.81 -3.09 26.80
CA PHE A 286 -33.47 -3.14 25.50
C PHE A 286 -35.00 -3.18 25.67
N ASP A 287 -35.64 -2.21 25.03
CA ASP A 287 -37.08 -2.00 24.95
C ASP A 287 -37.76 -3.13 24.15
N PHE A 288 -38.84 -3.69 24.69
CA PHE A 288 -39.29 -5.06 24.41
C PHE A 288 -40.19 -5.23 23.17
N ASP A 289 -40.50 -4.17 22.43
CA ASP A 289 -41.64 -4.21 21.50
C ASP A 289 -41.32 -4.15 20.00
N ASN A 290 -40.06 -4.09 19.54
CA ASN A 290 -39.76 -4.17 18.10
C ASN A 290 -38.28 -4.49 17.78
N PHE A 291 -37.91 -5.77 17.63
CA PHE A 291 -36.70 -6.11 16.86
C PHE A 291 -36.76 -7.52 16.25
N GLU A 292 -36.75 -7.57 14.92
CA GLU A 292 -36.58 -8.81 14.15
C GLU A 292 -35.26 -9.49 14.49
N MET A 293 -35.35 -10.79 14.74
CA MET A 293 -34.28 -11.68 15.15
C MET A 293 -33.27 -11.90 14.00
N SER A 294 -32.23 -11.05 13.92
CA SER A 294 -31.04 -11.33 13.11
C SER A 294 -29.93 -11.95 13.96
N SER A 295 -29.98 -13.27 14.05
CA SER A 295 -29.00 -14.12 14.77
C SER A 295 -27.67 -14.26 14.01
N THR A 296 -26.90 -13.19 13.82
CA THR A 296 -25.52 -13.32 13.31
C THR A 296 -24.53 -13.41 14.47
N LYS A 297 -24.05 -14.62 14.77
CA LYS A 297 -22.97 -14.89 15.73
C LYS A 297 -21.76 -14.02 15.37
N LYS A 298 -21.34 -13.10 16.26
CA LYS A 298 -20.19 -12.20 16.03
C LYS A 298 -18.92 -13.05 15.86
N MET A 299 -18.22 -12.90 14.73
CA MET A 299 -16.97 -13.60 14.44
C MET A 299 -15.89 -13.19 15.46
N ARG A 300 -15.21 -14.17 16.06
CA ARG A 300 -14.10 -13.96 17.01
C ARG A 300 -12.86 -14.72 16.51
N LEU A 301 -11.73 -14.03 16.41
CA LEU A 301 -10.49 -14.54 15.83
C LEU A 301 -9.36 -14.53 16.87
N LEU A 302 -8.57 -15.60 16.88
CA LEU A 302 -7.46 -15.81 17.81
C LEU A 302 -6.21 -15.07 17.36
N CYS A 303 -6.32 -13.75 17.29
CA CYS A 303 -5.28 -12.84 16.83
C CYS A 303 -5.25 -11.58 17.67
N TYR A 304 -4.16 -10.83 17.55
CA TYR A 304 -4.15 -9.41 17.86
C TYR A 304 -4.21 -8.61 16.56
N PRO A 305 -4.80 -7.41 16.59
CA PRO A 305 -4.90 -6.57 15.41
C PRO A 305 -3.52 -6.06 14.97
N SER A 306 -3.39 -5.84 13.66
CA SER A 306 -2.20 -5.26 13.02
C SER A 306 -2.59 -4.06 12.15
N THR A 307 -1.68 -3.10 12.03
CA THR A 307 -1.92 -1.87 11.27
C THR A 307 -1.39 -1.98 9.84
N THR A 308 -2.07 -1.38 8.86
CA THR A 308 -1.55 -1.22 7.49
C THR A 308 -1.42 0.25 7.10
N ILE A 309 -0.32 0.61 6.44
CA ILE A 309 -0.10 1.94 5.86
C ILE A 309 0.12 1.75 4.35
N TYR A 310 -0.60 2.50 3.53
CA TYR A 310 -0.62 2.26 2.08
C TYR A 310 -0.82 3.49 1.20
N GLY A 311 -0.59 3.32 -0.10
CA GLY A 311 -0.75 4.32 -1.16
C GLY A 311 -1.79 3.93 -2.22
N HIS A 312 -1.44 4.10 -3.50
CA HIS A 312 -2.13 3.62 -4.71
C HIS A 312 -3.51 4.25 -5.06
N ALA A 313 -4.24 4.77 -4.07
CA ALA A 313 -5.64 5.13 -4.22
C ALA A 313 -5.96 6.62 -4.10
N ALA A 314 -5.23 7.48 -4.82
CA ALA A 314 -5.43 8.94 -4.90
C ALA A 314 -6.89 9.42 -5.03
N ALA A 315 -7.73 8.66 -5.74
CA ALA A 315 -9.15 8.98 -5.91
C ALA A 315 -9.94 8.97 -4.58
N ARG A 316 -9.53 8.16 -3.61
CA ARG A 316 -10.12 8.08 -2.27
C ARG A 316 -9.57 9.15 -1.31
N GLY A 317 -8.44 9.77 -1.64
CA GLY A 317 -7.78 10.74 -0.79
C GLY A 317 -7.24 10.12 0.50
N LEU A 318 -7.20 10.92 1.57
CA LEU A 318 -6.68 10.50 2.87
C LEU A 318 -7.68 9.55 3.53
N GLU A 319 -7.30 8.30 3.74
CA GLU A 319 -8.10 7.33 4.50
C GLU A 319 -7.48 7.12 5.88
N VAL A 320 -8.18 7.51 6.94
CA VAL A 320 -7.79 7.27 8.34
C VAL A 320 -8.82 6.34 8.98
N LYS A 321 -8.42 5.10 9.28
CA LYS A 321 -9.24 4.09 9.97
C LYS A 321 -8.46 3.53 11.15
N ARG A 322 -9.15 2.86 12.09
CA ARG A 322 -8.55 2.33 13.33
C ARG A 322 -7.30 1.46 13.09
N TRP A 323 -7.28 0.66 12.02
CA TRP A 323 -6.21 -0.30 11.71
C TRP A 323 -5.62 -0.13 10.31
N SER A 324 -5.94 0.97 9.60
CA SER A 324 -5.39 1.20 8.27
C SER A 324 -5.32 2.68 7.89
N PHE A 325 -4.24 3.08 7.22
CA PHE A 325 -3.96 4.47 6.83
C PHE A 325 -3.58 4.56 5.34
N GLY A 326 -4.42 5.20 4.53
CA GLY A 326 -4.14 5.48 3.11
C GLY A 326 -3.59 6.90 2.94
N LEU A 327 -2.35 7.02 2.46
CA LEU A 327 -1.61 8.29 2.39
C LEU A 327 -1.59 8.94 1.00
N ASP A 328 -1.96 8.18 -0.04
CA ASP A 328 -2.04 8.70 -1.41
C ASP A 328 -3.19 9.70 -1.52
N THR A 329 -2.81 10.97 -1.41
CA THR A 329 -3.73 12.12 -1.39
C THR A 329 -3.75 12.86 -2.72
N GLY A 330 -3.13 12.30 -3.77
CA GLY A 330 -3.22 12.78 -5.14
C GLY A 330 -2.45 14.06 -5.43
N CYS A 331 -1.21 14.20 -4.93
CA CYS A 331 -0.39 15.40 -5.15
C CYS A 331 -0.19 15.74 -6.64
N VAL A 332 0.01 14.72 -7.50
CA VAL A 332 0.13 14.90 -8.96
C VAL A 332 -1.14 15.45 -9.62
N TYR A 333 -2.27 15.37 -8.92
CA TYR A 333 -3.56 15.93 -9.33
C TYR A 333 -3.88 17.24 -8.58
N GLU A 334 -2.85 17.99 -8.20
CA GLU A 334 -2.97 19.31 -7.53
C GLU A 334 -3.73 19.28 -6.19
N LYS A 335 -3.76 18.12 -5.54
CA LYS A 335 -4.38 17.94 -4.23
C LYS A 335 -3.33 18.15 -3.13
N LYS A 336 -2.99 17.10 -2.40
CA LYS A 336 -2.08 17.18 -1.25
C LYS A 336 -1.03 16.08 -1.33
N LEU A 337 0.12 16.36 -0.72
CA LEU A 337 1.08 15.35 -0.29
C LEU A 337 0.94 15.20 1.23
N THR A 338 0.83 13.97 1.72
CA THR A 338 0.51 13.68 3.13
C THR A 338 1.48 12.67 3.73
N ALA A 339 1.88 12.92 4.97
CA ALA A 339 2.64 12.00 5.81
C ALA A 339 1.82 11.63 7.06
N LEU A 340 2.05 10.42 7.56
CA LEU A 340 1.65 9.99 8.89
C LEU A 340 2.88 10.04 9.80
N VAL A 341 2.82 10.84 10.85
CA VAL A 341 3.88 10.93 11.86
C VAL A 341 3.47 10.06 13.04
N ILE A 342 4.27 9.04 13.33
CA ILE A 342 4.05 8.06 14.41
C ILE A 342 5.11 8.32 15.49
N GLY A 343 4.70 8.44 16.75
CA GLY A 343 5.60 8.76 17.87
C GLY A 343 6.13 10.21 17.91
N GLY A 344 7.17 10.43 18.72
CA GLY A 344 7.87 11.72 18.88
C GLY A 344 7.48 12.53 20.13
N LYS A 345 8.29 13.55 20.48
CA LYS A 345 8.10 14.40 21.68
C LYS A 345 6.73 15.06 21.75
N ALA A 346 6.17 15.42 20.59
CA ALA A 346 4.84 16.03 20.47
C ALA A 346 3.69 15.09 20.85
N LEU A 347 3.91 13.76 20.88
CA LEU A 347 2.90 12.75 21.23
C LEU A 347 3.12 12.16 22.63
N LYS A 348 4.13 12.63 23.39
CA LYS A 348 4.53 12.10 24.71
C LYS A 348 3.80 12.70 25.92
N HIS A 349 2.78 13.52 25.75
CA HIS A 349 2.06 14.13 26.89
C HIS A 349 0.56 13.88 26.79
N GLY A 350 0.05 12.98 27.64
CA GLY A 350 -1.30 13.02 28.22
C GLY A 350 -2.48 13.28 27.29
N ALA A 351 -2.41 12.92 26.01
CA ALA A 351 -3.53 13.12 25.10
C ALA A 351 -4.60 12.08 25.44
N GLU A 352 -5.75 12.55 25.94
CA GLU A 352 -6.96 11.74 26.05
C GLU A 352 -7.19 10.99 24.74
N ILE A 353 -7.32 9.66 24.85
CA ILE A 353 -7.77 8.81 23.75
C ILE A 353 -9.25 9.15 23.54
N ILE A 354 -9.53 10.20 22.74
CA ILE A 354 -10.91 10.52 22.38
C ILE A 354 -11.41 9.37 21.50
N GLY A 355 -12.30 8.56 22.06
CA GLY A 355 -12.90 7.38 21.45
C GLY A 355 -13.31 7.61 19.99
N PHE A 356 -13.17 6.56 19.19
CA PHE A 356 -13.91 6.48 17.94
C PHE A 356 -15.38 6.24 18.32
N GLU A 357 -16.23 7.27 18.26
CA GLU A 357 -17.66 7.06 18.26
C GLU A 357 -18.06 6.23 17.03
N GLU A 358 -19.01 5.32 17.24
CA GLU A 358 -19.46 4.36 16.25
C GLU A 358 -20.01 5.04 14.98
N TYR A 359 -19.65 4.48 13.83
CA TYR A 359 -20.03 4.98 12.50
C TYR A 359 -21.51 4.70 12.21
N HIS A 360 -22.29 5.73 11.87
CA HIS A 360 -23.52 5.60 11.08
C HIS A 360 -23.25 5.95 9.61
N GLU A 361 -23.77 5.14 8.68
CA GLU A 361 -23.65 5.38 7.23
C GLU A 361 -24.34 6.69 6.84
N GLY A 362 -23.58 7.68 6.37
CA GLY A 362 -24.16 8.88 5.72
C GLY A 362 -23.41 10.20 5.91
N ALA A 363 -22.52 10.35 6.90
CA ALA A 363 -21.81 11.61 7.12
C ALA A 363 -20.52 11.72 6.28
N ASP A 364 -20.31 12.90 5.68
CA ASP A 364 -19.12 13.24 4.89
C ASP A 364 -17.82 12.98 5.67
N GLN A 365 -16.99 12.07 5.15
CA GLN A 365 -15.71 11.63 5.75
C GLN A 365 -14.69 12.77 5.94
N PHE A 366 -14.95 13.94 5.35
CA PHE A 366 -14.03 15.07 5.29
C PHE A 366 -13.99 15.92 6.57
N THR A 367 -15.03 15.86 7.40
CA THR A 367 -15.21 16.77 8.54
C THR A 367 -14.56 16.27 9.83
N MET A 368 -14.44 14.96 10.06
CA MET A 368 -13.94 14.44 11.35
C MET A 368 -12.41 14.44 11.52
N ALA A 369 -11.64 14.46 10.43
CA ALA A 369 -10.16 14.53 10.51
C ALA A 369 -9.64 15.96 10.76
N LYS A 370 -10.50 16.99 10.71
CA LYS A 370 -10.08 18.38 10.89
C LYS A 370 -9.81 18.76 12.35
N GLU A 371 -10.31 17.99 13.32
CA GLU A 371 -10.29 18.41 14.75
C GLU A 371 -9.41 17.57 15.67
N LYS A 372 -9.14 16.28 15.37
CA LYS A 372 -8.30 15.46 16.26
C LYS A 372 -6.81 15.66 15.97
N LYS A 373 -6.09 16.37 16.87
CA LYS A 373 -4.62 16.51 16.87
C LYS A 373 -3.87 15.18 16.94
N HIS A 374 -4.53 14.13 17.44
CA HIS A 374 -3.95 12.81 17.72
C HIS A 374 -4.90 11.70 17.25
N ILE A 375 -4.35 10.68 16.58
CA ILE A 375 -5.06 9.54 16.02
C ILE A 375 -4.47 8.27 16.65
N PRO A 376 -5.28 7.34 17.19
CA PRO A 376 -4.79 6.05 17.66
C PRO A 376 -4.03 5.28 16.58
N PHE A 377 -2.88 4.71 16.93
CA PHE A 377 -2.03 3.93 16.05
C PHE A 377 -1.59 2.64 16.74
N GLY A 378 -1.77 1.50 16.07
CA GLY A 378 -1.51 0.19 16.70
C GLY A 378 -2.33 0.03 17.98
N ASP A 379 -1.76 -0.64 18.97
CA ASP A 379 -2.43 -0.86 20.25
C ASP A 379 -2.32 0.36 21.18
N ASN A 380 -1.10 0.90 21.31
CA ASN A 380 -0.76 1.84 22.39
C ASN A 380 -0.09 3.14 21.92
N ALA A 381 -0.01 3.39 20.61
CA ALA A 381 0.65 4.57 20.07
C ALA A 381 -0.36 5.60 19.55
N LEU A 382 0.13 6.82 19.37
CA LEU A 382 -0.58 7.88 18.69
C LEU A 382 0.18 8.25 17.42
N ALA A 383 -0.57 8.75 16.45
CA ALA A 383 -0.08 9.33 15.23
C ALA A 383 -0.80 10.65 14.93
N ARG A 384 -0.25 11.41 13.99
CA ARG A 384 -0.92 12.58 13.42
C ARG A 384 -0.64 12.66 11.92
N THR A 385 -1.56 13.25 11.18
CA THR A 385 -1.37 13.48 9.75
C THR A 385 -0.78 14.88 9.52
N VAL A 386 0.10 14.97 8.54
CA VAL A 386 0.67 16.24 8.08
C VAL A 386 0.48 16.30 6.59
N SER A 387 -0.10 17.39 6.08
CA SER A 387 -0.28 17.56 4.64
C SER A 387 0.17 18.93 4.17
N VAL A 388 0.70 18.97 2.95
CA VAL A 388 0.96 20.20 2.18
C VAL A 388 0.18 20.15 0.88
N ARG A 389 -0.26 21.31 0.39
CA ARG A 389 -0.98 21.41 -0.88
C ARG A 389 0.03 21.39 -2.03
N CYS A 390 -0.28 20.62 -3.07
CA CYS A 390 0.46 20.61 -4.32
C CYS A 390 -0.27 21.52 -5.29
N ARG A 391 0.39 22.57 -5.79
CA ARG A 391 -0.17 23.49 -6.78
C ARG A 391 0.97 23.84 -7.72
N ASN A 392 0.84 23.45 -8.98
CA ASN A 392 1.81 23.80 -10.01
C ASN A 392 1.91 25.31 -10.18
#